data_AF-A0AAE2C6R2-F1
#
_entry.id   AF-A0AAE2C6R2-F1
#
_cell.length_a   1.000
_cell.length_b   1.000
_cell.length_c   1.000
_cell.angle_alpha   90.00
_cell.angle_beta   90.00
_cell.angle_gamma   90.00
#
_symmetry.space_group_name_H-M   'P 1'
#
loop_
_entity.id
_entity.type
_entity.pdbx_description
1 polymer ?
#
loop_
_entity_poly.entity_id
_entity_poly.type
_entity_poly.pdbx_seq_one_letter_code
_entity_poly.pdbx_strand_id
1 'polypeptide(L)'
;MEVLASVVGSLLAEPCRALFTFLRDKIRNPLHFTANLRALDKEMEDLMERRNQLREHLALSATAGIQAPSQVRDWLGQVNRLEDQVRSLKHDLALRAGHSACSYCLCCTTLSDQAAHRLGEARKRISDGEFPQCMAGPDPSTVRSEYIPARTIDDQATASRNMAKVMDLLSGKNVKRIGIWGMAGVGKTTLIKNINNKLTRPSPVSDSFNIVIWITVSNKTQETEFELKKVQQLIADRLKR
;
A
#
# COMPACT_ATOMS: atom_id res chain seq x y z
N MET A 1 29.59 -9.75 65.39
CA MET A 1 29.66 -9.14 64.05
C MET A 1 31.05 -9.37 63.47
N GLU A 2 31.36 -10.60 63.01
CA GLU A 2 32.68 -10.85 62.38
C GLU A 2 32.69 -11.99 61.35
N VAL A 3 31.55 -12.64 61.08
CA VAL A 3 31.50 -13.78 60.12
C VAL A 3 30.90 -13.41 58.76
N LEU A 4 30.30 -12.21 58.62
CA LEU A 4 29.71 -11.76 57.35
C LEU A 4 30.65 -10.92 56.47
N ALA A 5 31.84 -10.56 56.96
CA ALA A 5 32.79 -9.74 56.20
C ALA A 5 33.75 -10.56 55.31
N SER A 6 34.01 -11.84 55.62
CA SER A 6 34.97 -12.64 54.83
C SER A 6 34.37 -13.30 53.58
N VAL A 7 33.04 -13.42 53.51
CA VAL A 7 32.35 -14.01 52.34
C VAL A 7 32.18 -12.97 51.21
N VAL A 8 32.18 -11.67 51.53
CA VAL A 8 32.09 -10.62 50.51
C VAL A 8 33.46 -10.30 49.88
N GLY A 9 34.55 -10.49 50.61
CA GLY A 9 35.91 -10.20 50.13
C GLY A 9 36.49 -11.18 49.11
N SER A 10 35.96 -12.40 49.00
CA SER A 10 36.48 -13.45 48.10
C SER A 10 35.74 -13.57 46.75
N LEU A 11 34.66 -12.79 46.54
CA LEU A 11 33.92 -12.73 45.28
C LEU A 11 34.46 -11.69 44.27
N LEU A 12 35.60 -11.07 44.57
CA LEU A 12 36.35 -10.21 43.64
C LEU A 12 37.59 -10.89 43.08
N ALA A 13 37.61 -12.23 43.02
CA ALA A 13 38.60 -12.95 42.24
C ALA A 13 38.31 -12.76 40.74
N GLU A 14 39.36 -12.66 39.91
CA GLU A 14 39.29 -12.51 38.45
C GLU A 14 38.30 -13.42 37.70
N PRO A 15 37.99 -14.66 38.15
CA PRO A 15 36.95 -15.49 37.54
C PRO A 15 35.57 -14.83 37.52
N CYS A 16 35.24 -14.02 38.53
CA CYS A 16 33.96 -13.32 38.59
C CYS A 16 33.88 -12.17 37.58
N ARG A 17 35.01 -11.51 37.27
CA ARG A 17 35.05 -10.45 36.26
C ARG A 17 34.88 -11.04 34.86
N ALA A 18 35.51 -12.19 34.59
CA ALA A 18 35.34 -12.95 33.35
C ALA A 18 33.94 -13.54 33.21
N LEU A 19 33.33 -14.04 34.29
CA LEU A 19 31.95 -14.48 34.27
C LEU A 19 31.01 -13.29 34.05
N PHE A 20 31.27 -12.14 34.67
CA PHE A 20 30.46 -10.94 34.50
C PHE A 20 30.61 -10.33 33.10
N THR A 21 31.79 -10.37 32.47
CA THR A 21 31.99 -9.94 31.07
C THR A 21 31.45 -10.96 30.09
N PHE A 22 31.61 -12.26 30.33
CA PHE A 22 31.02 -13.32 29.51
C PHE A 22 29.49 -13.28 29.59
N LEU A 23 28.94 -13.07 30.79
CA LEU A 23 27.52 -12.84 31.01
C LEU A 23 27.11 -11.51 30.37
N ARG A 24 27.85 -10.41 30.48
CA ARG A 24 27.51 -9.13 29.82
C ARG A 24 27.57 -9.20 28.29
N ASP A 25 28.49 -9.95 27.72
CA ASP A 25 28.66 -10.10 26.26
C ASP A 25 27.65 -11.11 25.67
N LYS A 26 27.22 -12.14 26.42
CA LYS A 26 26.11 -13.05 26.04
C LYS A 26 24.72 -12.51 26.41
N ILE A 27 24.64 -11.66 27.44
CA ILE A 27 23.44 -10.93 27.91
C ILE A 27 23.47 -9.48 27.37
N ARG A 28 24.16 -9.28 26.25
CA ARG A 28 23.74 -8.31 25.25
C ARG A 28 22.53 -8.94 24.53
N ASN A 29 21.39 -9.20 25.15
CA ASN A 29 20.37 -8.15 25.23
C ASN A 29 19.00 -8.62 25.81
N PRO A 30 18.77 -8.64 27.12
CA PRO A 30 17.40 -8.65 27.63
C PRO A 30 16.65 -7.38 27.20
N LEU A 31 17.38 -6.26 27.09
CA LEU A 31 16.87 -4.98 26.59
C LEU A 31 16.53 -5.00 25.09
N HIS A 32 17.40 -5.51 24.20
CA HIS A 32 16.96 -5.70 22.81
C HIS A 32 15.90 -6.80 22.68
N PHE A 33 15.89 -7.84 23.50
CA PHE A 33 14.83 -8.84 23.42
C PHE A 33 13.45 -8.22 23.71
N THR A 34 13.34 -7.48 24.82
CA THR A 34 12.13 -6.74 25.16
C THR A 34 11.82 -5.63 24.16
N ALA A 35 12.82 -4.93 23.63
CA ALA A 35 12.62 -3.94 22.57
C ALA A 35 12.16 -4.58 21.24
N ASN A 36 12.71 -5.74 20.88
CA ASN A 36 12.33 -6.50 19.68
C ASN A 36 10.91 -7.05 19.81
N LEU A 37 10.49 -7.50 20.99
CA LEU A 37 9.11 -7.91 21.23
C LEU A 37 8.14 -6.74 21.09
N ARG A 38 8.46 -5.58 21.69
CA ARG A 38 7.65 -4.36 21.53
C ARG A 38 7.61 -3.88 20.08
N ALA A 39 8.74 -3.94 19.38
CA ALA A 39 8.81 -3.58 17.98
C ALA A 39 8.02 -4.56 17.12
N LEU A 40 8.12 -5.87 17.37
CA LEU A 40 7.37 -6.91 16.67
C LEU A 40 5.86 -6.75 16.89
N ASP A 41 5.44 -6.40 18.10
CA ASP A 41 4.03 -6.10 18.40
C ASP A 41 3.51 -4.93 17.58
N LYS A 42 4.24 -3.82 17.58
CA LYS A 42 3.89 -2.64 16.80
C LYS A 42 3.84 -2.93 15.30
N GLU A 43 4.87 -3.57 14.76
CA GLU A 43 4.95 -3.86 13.33
C GLU A 43 3.88 -4.86 12.90
N MET A 44 3.49 -5.79 13.78
CA MET A 44 2.38 -6.71 13.54
C MET A 44 1.02 -5.98 13.56
N GLU A 45 0.84 -5.01 14.46
CA GLU A 45 -0.35 -4.14 14.50
C GLU A 45 -0.50 -3.37 13.18
N ASP A 46 0.57 -2.70 12.74
CA ASP A 46 0.61 -1.98 11.46
C ASP A 46 0.32 -2.92 10.27
N LEU A 47 0.88 -4.14 10.27
CA LEU A 47 0.63 -5.17 9.25
C LEU A 47 -0.82 -5.65 9.23
N MET A 48 -1.43 -5.84 10.40
CA MET A 48 -2.81 -6.29 10.54
C MET A 48 -3.79 -5.21 10.08
N GLU A 49 -3.55 -3.95 10.45
CA GLU A 49 -4.34 -2.82 9.96
C GLU A 49 -4.30 -2.77 8.43
N ARG A 50 -3.10 -2.86 7.85
CA ARG A 50 -2.93 -2.83 6.41
C ARG A 50 -3.61 -3.99 5.70
N ARG A 51 -3.52 -5.20 6.26
CA ARG A 51 -4.22 -6.39 5.77
C ARG A 51 -5.74 -6.21 5.83
N ASN A 52 -6.27 -5.60 6.90
CA ASN A 52 -7.71 -5.40 7.05
C ASN A 52 -8.23 -4.39 6.02
N GLN A 53 -7.55 -3.24 5.86
CA GLN A 53 -7.83 -2.27 4.80
C GLN A 53 -7.85 -2.93 3.41
N LEU A 54 -6.86 -3.79 3.15
CA LEU A 54 -6.76 -4.53 1.90
C LEU A 54 -7.91 -5.52 1.68
N ARG A 55 -8.31 -6.25 2.72
CA ARG A 55 -9.45 -7.18 2.67
C ARG A 55 -10.77 -6.45 2.41
N GLU A 56 -10.99 -5.31 3.05
CA GLU A 56 -12.16 -4.47 2.81
C GLU A 56 -12.20 -3.98 1.36
N HIS A 57 -11.08 -3.49 0.84
CA HIS A 57 -10.99 -3.07 -0.55
C HIS A 57 -11.27 -4.21 -1.54
N LEU A 58 -10.75 -5.41 -1.26
CA LEU A 58 -11.02 -6.59 -2.08
C LEU A 58 -12.48 -7.04 -2.00
N ALA A 59 -13.14 -6.89 -0.84
CA ALA A 59 -14.56 -7.19 -0.70
C ALA A 59 -15.42 -6.24 -1.56
N LEU A 60 -15.08 -4.95 -1.58
CA LEU A 60 -15.71 -3.94 -2.44
C LEU A 60 -15.43 -4.17 -3.95
N SER A 61 -14.25 -4.71 -4.28
CA SER A 61 -13.89 -5.02 -5.67
C SER A 61 -14.55 -6.32 -6.17
N ALA A 62 -14.74 -7.29 -5.26
CA ALA A 62 -15.39 -8.56 -5.56
C ALA A 62 -16.88 -8.41 -5.87
N THR A 63 -17.58 -7.46 -5.23
CA THR A 63 -18.97 -7.12 -5.58
C THR A 63 -19.09 -6.51 -6.98
N ALA A 64 -17.99 -5.95 -7.51
CA ALA A 64 -17.88 -5.47 -8.89
C ALA A 64 -17.35 -6.54 -9.87
N GLY A 65 -17.16 -7.80 -9.43
CA GLY A 65 -16.70 -8.91 -10.28
C GLY A 65 -15.19 -8.92 -10.59
N ILE A 66 -14.40 -8.05 -9.94
CA ILE A 66 -12.96 -7.94 -10.17
C ILE A 66 -12.21 -8.88 -9.22
N GLN A 67 -11.39 -9.78 -9.77
CA GLN A 67 -10.58 -10.70 -8.97
C GLN A 67 -9.29 -10.07 -8.46
N ALA A 68 -8.94 -10.37 -7.21
CA ALA A 68 -7.67 -9.99 -6.61
C ALA A 68 -6.47 -10.54 -7.40
N PRO A 69 -5.45 -9.72 -7.72
CA PRO A 69 -4.20 -10.21 -8.29
C PRO A 69 -3.58 -11.33 -7.45
N SER A 70 -2.95 -12.33 -8.09
CA SER A 70 -2.31 -13.45 -7.40
C SER A 70 -1.28 -12.98 -6.36
N GLN A 71 -0.49 -11.96 -6.69
CA GLN A 71 0.50 -11.37 -5.79
C GLN A 71 -0.11 -10.84 -4.48
N VAL A 72 -1.30 -10.23 -4.55
CA VAL A 72 -2.02 -9.73 -3.36
C VAL A 72 -2.51 -10.89 -2.50
N ARG A 73 -3.02 -11.95 -3.13
CA ARG A 73 -3.48 -13.16 -2.44
C ARG A 73 -2.33 -13.89 -1.75
N ASP A 74 -1.18 -13.98 -2.41
CA ASP A 74 0.04 -14.58 -1.89
C ASP A 74 0.59 -13.78 -0.71
N TRP A 75 0.60 -12.45 -0.82
CA TRP A 75 0.98 -11.55 0.28
C TRP A 75 0.05 -11.72 1.48
N LEU A 76 -1.27 -11.70 1.28
CA LEU A 76 -2.25 -11.95 2.36
C LEU A 76 -2.03 -13.31 3.03
N GLY A 77 -1.73 -14.36 2.26
CA GLY A 77 -1.40 -15.68 2.79
C GLY A 77 -0.14 -15.66 3.65
N GLN A 78 0.89 -14.92 3.24
CA GLN A 78 2.14 -14.76 4.00
C GLN A 78 1.92 -13.98 5.30
N VAL A 79 1.10 -12.93 5.29
CA VAL A 79 0.75 -12.16 6.50
C VAL A 79 0.00 -13.00 7.52
N ASN A 80 -0.98 -13.82 7.09
CA ASN A 80 -1.70 -14.70 8.04
C ASN A 80 -0.77 -15.73 8.67
N ARG A 81 0.14 -16.32 7.89
CA ARG A 81 1.15 -17.26 8.43
C ARG A 81 2.06 -16.58 9.45
N LEU A 82 2.47 -15.34 9.17
CA LEU A 82 3.30 -14.57 10.10
C LEU A 82 2.54 -14.26 11.41
N GLU A 83 1.25 -13.91 11.32
CA GLU A 83 0.40 -13.71 12.50
C GLU A 83 0.34 -14.96 13.37
N ASP A 84 0.08 -16.13 12.77
CA ASP A 84 0.01 -17.39 13.52
C ASP A 84 1.35 -17.74 14.18
N GLN A 85 2.46 -17.47 13.51
CA GLN A 85 3.80 -17.66 14.07
C GLN A 85 4.09 -16.72 15.25
N VAL A 86 3.69 -15.44 15.15
CA VAL A 86 3.82 -14.47 16.25
C VAL A 86 2.92 -14.86 17.43
N ARG A 87 1.71 -15.33 17.15
CA ARG A 87 0.79 -15.84 18.19
C ARG A 87 1.38 -17.05 18.93
N SER A 88 1.96 -17.99 18.20
CA SER A 88 2.67 -19.14 18.78
C SER A 88 3.84 -18.70 19.65
N LEU A 89 4.66 -17.76 19.15
CA LEU A 89 5.80 -17.22 19.89
C LEU A 89 5.37 -16.58 21.23
N LYS A 90 4.29 -15.79 21.21
CA LYS A 90 3.70 -15.19 22.42
C LYS A 90 3.18 -16.24 23.40
N HIS A 91 2.55 -17.29 22.90
CA HIS A 91 2.06 -18.39 23.72
C HIS A 91 3.22 -19.12 24.42
N ASP A 92 4.28 -19.44 23.68
CA ASP A 92 5.48 -20.07 24.23
C ASP A 92 6.17 -19.19 25.29
N LEU A 93 6.14 -17.87 25.10
CA LEU A 93 6.63 -16.90 26.08
C LEU A 93 5.77 -16.89 27.36
N ALA A 94 4.45 -16.87 27.21
CA ALA A 94 3.52 -16.85 28.35
C ALA A 94 3.63 -18.11 29.21
N LEU A 95 3.75 -19.30 28.60
CA LEU A 95 3.96 -20.56 29.30
C LEU A 95 5.25 -20.57 30.14
N ARG A 96 6.29 -19.88 29.66
CA ARG A 96 7.62 -19.87 30.29
C ARG A 96 7.80 -18.75 31.31
N ALA A 97 7.01 -17.67 31.22
CA ALA A 97 7.00 -16.58 32.19
C ALA A 97 6.54 -17.03 33.60
N GLY A 98 5.79 -18.14 33.69
CA GLY A 98 5.39 -18.76 34.96
C GLY A 98 6.47 -19.59 35.66
N HIS A 99 7.62 -19.86 35.03
CA HIS A 99 8.71 -20.65 35.58
C HIS A 99 9.91 -19.77 35.98
N SER A 100 10.10 -19.54 37.28
CA SER A 100 11.12 -18.66 37.86
C SER A 100 12.58 -19.03 37.54
N ALA A 101 12.83 -20.23 37.03
CA ALA A 101 14.18 -20.71 36.65
C ALA A 101 14.61 -20.32 35.22
N CYS A 102 13.75 -19.68 34.43
CA CYS A 102 13.95 -19.56 32.98
C CYS A 102 14.66 -18.26 32.52
N SER A 103 15.21 -17.44 33.42
CA SER A 103 15.84 -16.16 33.03
C SER A 103 17.16 -16.30 32.25
N TYR A 104 17.83 -17.46 32.34
CA TYR A 104 19.16 -17.72 31.75
C TYR A 104 19.24 -18.96 30.83
N CYS A 105 18.10 -19.45 30.36
CA CYS A 105 18.02 -20.67 29.54
C CYS A 105 18.39 -20.40 28.07
N LEU A 106 19.08 -21.34 27.40
CA LEU A 106 19.26 -21.37 25.93
C LEU A 106 17.93 -21.23 25.17
N CYS A 107 16.84 -21.58 25.82
CA CYS A 107 15.49 -21.42 25.30
C CYS A 107 15.05 -19.95 25.17
N CYS A 108 15.56 -19.02 26.00
CA CYS A 108 15.29 -17.59 25.90
C CYS A 108 16.12 -16.93 24.78
N THR A 109 17.33 -17.41 24.52
CA THR A 109 18.13 -16.96 23.37
C THR A 109 17.49 -17.40 22.05
N THR A 110 16.98 -18.64 21.97
CA THR A 110 16.25 -19.09 20.77
C THR A 110 14.95 -18.33 20.54
N LEU A 111 14.20 -17.98 21.61
CA LEU A 111 12.99 -17.16 21.48
C LEU A 111 13.32 -15.71 21.08
N SER A 112 14.46 -15.19 21.54
CA SER A 112 14.97 -13.88 21.13
C SER A 112 15.37 -13.85 19.66
N ASP A 113 16.07 -14.87 19.18
CA ASP A 113 16.42 -14.99 17.77
C ASP A 113 15.18 -15.16 16.89
N GLN A 114 14.19 -15.93 17.35
CA GLN A 114 12.90 -16.03 16.67
C GLN A 114 12.17 -14.69 16.61
N ALA A 115 12.12 -13.92 17.71
CA ALA A 115 11.50 -12.59 17.72
C ALA A 115 12.20 -11.63 16.74
N ALA A 116 13.53 -11.62 16.73
CA ALA A 116 14.33 -10.80 15.81
C ALA A 116 14.13 -11.21 14.34
N HIS A 117 14.09 -12.51 14.05
CA HIS A 117 13.83 -13.03 12.71
C HIS A 117 12.44 -12.63 12.22
N ARG A 118 11.41 -12.82 13.07
CA ARG A 118 10.02 -12.46 12.74
C ARG A 118 9.84 -10.96 12.56
N LEU A 119 10.57 -10.14 13.35
CA LEU A 119 10.61 -8.69 13.16
C LEU A 119 11.21 -8.32 11.79
N GLY A 120 12.28 -8.99 11.38
CA GLY A 120 12.85 -8.84 10.05
C GLY A 120 11.88 -9.22 8.93
N GLU A 121 11.14 -10.32 9.10
CA GLU A 121 10.09 -10.73 8.17
C GLU A 121 8.95 -9.71 8.13
N ALA A 122 8.45 -9.24 9.27
CA ALA A 122 7.40 -8.22 9.35
C ALA A 122 7.79 -6.94 8.60
N ARG A 123 8.98 -6.40 8.88
CA ARG A 123 9.51 -5.20 8.19
C ARG A 123 9.67 -5.41 6.70
N LYS A 124 10.18 -6.57 6.29
CA LYS A 124 10.29 -6.92 4.88
C LYS A 124 8.90 -6.99 4.23
N ARG A 125 7.89 -7.54 4.90
CA ARG A 125 6.51 -7.60 4.36
C ARG A 125 5.81 -6.24 4.32
N ILE A 126 6.14 -5.34 5.24
CA ILE A 126 5.70 -3.94 5.19
C ILE A 126 6.32 -3.25 3.97
N SER A 127 7.62 -3.43 3.74
CA SER A 127 8.30 -2.89 2.56
C SER A 127 7.83 -3.54 1.24
N ASP A 128 7.68 -4.86 1.19
CA ASP A 128 7.14 -5.60 0.04
C ASP A 128 5.63 -5.30 -0.16
N GLY A 129 4.96 -4.80 0.87
CA GLY A 129 3.55 -4.41 0.92
C GLY A 129 3.30 -2.94 0.55
N GLU A 130 4.35 -2.17 0.24
CA GLU A 130 4.24 -0.95 -0.55
C GLU A 130 3.88 -1.34 -1.99
N PHE A 131 2.64 -1.80 -2.20
CA PHE A 131 2.09 -1.91 -3.53
C PHE A 131 1.89 -0.48 -4.03
N PRO A 132 2.81 0.06 -4.86
CA PRO A 132 2.69 1.42 -5.31
C PRO A 132 1.51 1.39 -6.27
N GLN A 133 0.47 2.14 -5.97
CA GLN A 133 -0.48 2.61 -6.99
C GLN A 133 -1.45 1.57 -7.59
N CYS A 134 -1.29 0.26 -7.38
CA CYS A 134 -2.25 -0.74 -7.88
C CYS A 134 -3.56 -0.81 -7.07
N MET A 135 -3.62 -0.12 -5.93
CA MET A 135 -4.77 -0.12 -5.00
C MET A 135 -5.32 1.26 -4.68
N ALA A 136 -4.94 2.26 -5.45
CA ALA A 136 -5.88 3.34 -5.71
C ALA A 136 -6.95 2.77 -6.65
N GLY A 137 -7.89 1.99 -6.10
CA GLY A 137 -9.25 2.16 -6.57
C GLY A 137 -9.54 3.66 -6.50
N PRO A 138 -10.20 4.27 -7.50
CA PRO A 138 -10.49 5.69 -7.43
C PRO A 138 -11.08 5.96 -6.05
N ASP A 139 -10.46 6.85 -5.28
CA ASP A 139 -11.04 7.33 -4.03
C ASP A 139 -12.53 7.58 -4.31
N PRO A 140 -13.47 7.10 -3.47
CA PRO A 140 -14.88 7.42 -3.64
C PRO A 140 -15.14 8.93 -3.83
N SER A 141 -14.20 9.78 -3.37
CA SER A 141 -14.16 11.23 -3.58
C SER A 141 -13.45 11.68 -4.87
N THR A 142 -12.57 10.86 -5.46
CA THR A 142 -11.95 11.11 -6.77
C THR A 142 -12.99 10.88 -7.86
N VAL A 143 -13.65 11.98 -8.21
CA VAL A 143 -14.53 12.08 -9.38
C VAL A 143 -13.77 11.57 -10.60
N ARG A 144 -14.09 10.33 -10.99
CA ARG A 144 -13.50 9.57 -12.11
C ARG A 144 -13.48 10.37 -13.41
N SER A 145 -14.51 11.17 -13.64
CA SER A 145 -14.67 12.04 -14.80
C SER A 145 -15.68 13.14 -14.46
N GLU A 146 -15.42 14.38 -14.86
CA GLU A 146 -16.35 15.49 -14.68
C GLU A 146 -17.50 15.38 -15.69
N TYR A 147 -18.75 15.65 -15.28
CA TYR A 147 -19.85 15.79 -16.24
C TYR A 147 -19.78 17.16 -16.92
N ILE A 148 -19.81 17.18 -18.25
CA ILE A 148 -19.70 18.41 -19.02
C ILE A 148 -21.02 18.69 -19.73
N PRO A 149 -21.70 19.80 -19.46
CA PRO A 149 -22.93 20.16 -20.17
C PRO A 149 -22.75 20.14 -21.69
N ALA A 150 -23.55 19.31 -22.35
CA ALA A 150 -23.56 19.11 -23.79
C ALA A 150 -24.96 18.72 -24.27
N ARG A 151 -25.29 19.09 -25.51
CA ARG A 151 -26.46 18.53 -26.20
C ARG A 151 -26.17 17.07 -26.53
N THR A 152 -27.17 16.21 -26.35
CA THR A 152 -27.11 14.82 -26.82
C THR A 152 -26.94 14.79 -28.33
N ILE A 153 -26.32 13.73 -28.83
CA ILE A 153 -26.05 13.52 -30.26
C ILE A 153 -26.73 12.26 -30.79
N ASP A 154 -27.60 11.63 -30.00
CA ASP A 154 -28.21 10.33 -30.32
C ASP A 154 -29.10 10.40 -31.57
N ASP A 155 -29.71 11.56 -31.83
CA ASP A 155 -30.50 11.90 -33.02
C ASP A 155 -29.64 12.26 -34.25
N GLN A 156 -28.32 12.42 -34.07
CA GLN A 156 -27.39 12.82 -35.13
C GLN A 156 -26.60 11.61 -35.64
N ALA A 157 -27.09 10.97 -36.71
CA ALA A 157 -26.50 9.75 -37.26
C ALA A 157 -24.97 9.83 -37.47
N THR A 158 -24.48 10.93 -38.05
CA THR A 158 -23.04 11.12 -38.29
C THR A 158 -22.23 11.25 -37.00
N ALA A 159 -22.75 12.00 -36.01
CA ALA A 159 -22.08 12.20 -34.74
C ALA A 159 -22.08 10.90 -33.91
N SER A 160 -23.20 10.17 -33.90
CA SER A 160 -23.32 8.84 -33.28
C SER A 160 -22.34 7.83 -33.89
N ARG A 161 -22.21 7.79 -35.22
CA ARG A 161 -21.22 6.93 -35.90
C ARG A 161 -19.79 7.30 -35.51
N ASN A 162 -19.46 8.59 -35.48
CA ASN A 162 -18.12 9.05 -35.08
C ASN A 162 -17.83 8.75 -33.62
N MET A 163 -18.82 8.89 -32.73
CA MET A 163 -18.72 8.52 -31.33
C MET A 163 -18.43 7.02 -31.18
N ALA A 164 -19.18 6.16 -31.89
CA ALA A 164 -18.95 4.72 -31.87
C ALA A 164 -17.52 4.36 -32.31
N LYS A 165 -17.03 4.98 -33.39
CA LYS A 165 -15.65 4.80 -33.86
C LYS A 165 -14.63 5.20 -32.79
N VAL A 166 -14.84 6.32 -32.09
CA VAL A 166 -13.91 6.74 -31.03
C VAL A 166 -13.95 5.79 -29.83
N MET A 167 -15.15 5.32 -29.42
CA MET A 167 -15.28 4.36 -28.31
C MET A 167 -14.61 3.02 -28.63
N ASP A 168 -14.70 2.55 -29.87
CA ASP A 168 -13.99 1.35 -30.35
C ASP A 168 -12.46 1.55 -30.28
N LEU A 169 -11.96 2.68 -30.76
CA LEU A 169 -10.53 3.02 -30.67
C LEU A 169 -10.05 3.13 -29.22
N LEU A 170 -10.86 3.67 -28.30
CA LEU A 170 -10.54 3.76 -26.88
C LEU A 170 -10.49 2.38 -26.19
N SER A 171 -11.21 1.39 -26.72
CA SER A 171 -11.20 0.01 -26.21
C SER A 171 -9.93 -0.75 -26.60
N GLY A 172 -9.25 -0.32 -27.66
CA GLY A 172 -8.04 -0.95 -28.17
C GLY A 172 -6.76 -0.55 -27.43
N LYS A 173 -5.94 -1.52 -27.00
CA LYS A 173 -4.66 -1.25 -26.29
C LYS A 173 -3.58 -0.58 -27.15
N ASN A 174 -3.72 -0.64 -28.47
CA ASN A 174 -2.71 -0.19 -29.44
C ASN A 174 -2.78 1.29 -29.79
N VAL A 175 -3.92 1.95 -29.52
CA VAL A 175 -4.11 3.37 -29.82
C VAL A 175 -3.80 4.19 -28.56
N LYS A 176 -2.84 5.11 -28.66
CA LYS A 176 -2.43 5.97 -27.53
C LYS A 176 -2.92 7.41 -27.64
N ARG A 177 -3.25 7.87 -28.86
CA ARG A 177 -3.70 9.24 -29.12
C ARG A 177 -4.75 9.23 -30.22
N ILE A 178 -5.83 9.99 -30.01
CA ILE A 178 -6.93 10.17 -30.98
C ILE A 178 -7.09 11.66 -31.22
N GLY A 179 -6.99 12.08 -32.48
CA GLY A 179 -7.21 13.47 -32.88
C GLY A 179 -8.55 13.63 -33.60
N ILE A 180 -9.38 14.57 -33.16
CA ILE A 180 -10.63 14.97 -33.84
C ILE A 180 -10.43 16.38 -34.40
N TRP A 181 -10.41 16.48 -35.73
CA TRP A 181 -10.11 17.72 -36.44
C TRP A 181 -11.10 17.96 -37.59
N GLY A 182 -11.13 19.18 -38.14
CA GLY A 182 -12.05 19.58 -39.21
C GLY A 182 -12.51 21.03 -39.08
N MET A 183 -13.40 21.47 -39.98
CA MET A 183 -13.91 22.85 -40.06
C MET A 183 -14.52 23.36 -38.75
N ALA A 184 -14.52 24.69 -38.54
CA ALA A 184 -15.21 25.32 -37.42
C ALA A 184 -16.73 25.01 -37.47
N GLY A 185 -17.39 24.96 -36.32
CA GLY A 185 -18.85 24.79 -36.24
C GLY A 185 -19.40 23.36 -36.40
N VAL A 186 -18.61 22.40 -36.93
CA VAL A 186 -19.08 21.03 -37.20
C VAL A 186 -19.34 20.14 -35.96
N GLY A 187 -19.32 20.70 -34.75
CA GLY A 187 -19.66 19.96 -33.53
C GLY A 187 -18.57 19.09 -32.91
N LYS A 188 -17.29 19.27 -33.28
CA LYS A 188 -16.15 18.48 -32.72
C LYS A 188 -16.12 18.49 -31.18
N THR A 189 -16.19 19.69 -30.58
CA THR A 189 -16.20 19.82 -29.13
C THR A 189 -17.44 19.17 -28.52
N THR A 190 -18.61 19.27 -29.18
CA THR A 190 -19.84 18.60 -28.75
C THR A 190 -19.67 17.08 -28.73
N LEU A 191 -19.00 16.51 -29.73
CA LEU A 191 -18.69 15.09 -29.80
C LEU A 191 -17.79 14.65 -28.63
N ILE A 192 -16.69 15.38 -28.35
CA ILE A 192 -15.77 15.05 -27.25
C ILE A 192 -16.46 15.17 -25.89
N LYS A 193 -17.32 16.18 -25.69
CA LYS A 193 -18.12 16.30 -24.45
C LYS A 193 -19.03 15.08 -24.23
N ASN A 194 -19.71 14.61 -25.28
CA ASN A 194 -20.56 13.41 -25.19
C ASN A 194 -19.76 12.14 -24.91
N ILE A 195 -18.55 12.00 -25.50
CA ILE A 195 -17.64 10.90 -25.21
C ILE A 195 -17.23 10.93 -23.73
N ASN A 196 -16.80 12.08 -23.22
CA ASN A 196 -16.47 12.26 -21.80
C ASN A 196 -17.64 11.84 -20.89
N ASN A 197 -18.87 12.30 -21.19
CA ASN A 197 -20.07 11.96 -20.42
C ASN A 197 -20.54 10.50 -20.60
N LYS A 198 -20.05 9.78 -21.63
CA LYS A 198 -20.24 8.32 -21.69
C LYS A 198 -19.25 7.60 -20.78
N LEU A 199 -18.03 8.11 -20.64
CA LEU A 199 -17.01 7.54 -19.76
C LEU A 199 -17.32 7.73 -18.27
N THR A 200 -18.26 8.63 -17.91
CA THR A 200 -18.78 8.76 -16.54
C THR A 200 -19.69 7.60 -16.13
N ARG A 201 -20.28 6.89 -17.11
CA ARG A 201 -21.18 5.76 -16.85
C ARG A 201 -20.39 4.44 -16.81
N PRO A 202 -20.77 3.48 -15.96
CA PRO A 202 -20.14 2.16 -15.93
C PRO A 202 -20.26 1.44 -17.29
N SER A 203 -19.14 0.94 -17.81
CA SER A 203 -19.04 0.20 -19.07
C SER A 203 -17.65 -0.44 -19.21
N PRO A 204 -17.47 -1.49 -20.02
CA PRO A 204 -16.15 -2.10 -20.22
C PRO A 204 -15.06 -1.11 -20.69
N VAL A 205 -15.47 -0.11 -21.48
CA VAL A 205 -14.57 0.92 -22.00
C VAL A 205 -14.20 1.90 -20.90
N SER A 206 -15.17 2.38 -20.11
CA SER A 206 -14.86 3.25 -18.98
C SER A 206 -13.96 2.51 -18.00
N ASP A 207 -14.28 1.28 -17.58
CA ASP A 207 -13.53 0.53 -16.58
C ASP A 207 -12.03 0.33 -16.90
N SER A 208 -11.62 0.47 -18.17
CA SER A 208 -10.21 0.47 -18.59
C SER A 208 -9.41 1.72 -18.20
N PHE A 209 -10.06 2.80 -17.75
CA PHE A 209 -9.43 4.03 -17.29
C PHE A 209 -9.56 4.15 -15.77
N ASN A 210 -8.54 4.67 -15.08
CA ASN A 210 -8.67 5.02 -13.65
C ASN A 210 -9.24 6.42 -13.47
N ILE A 211 -8.85 7.35 -14.34
CA ILE A 211 -9.24 8.76 -14.30
C ILE A 211 -9.38 9.31 -15.73
N VAL A 212 -10.36 10.19 -15.92
CA VAL A 212 -10.55 11.00 -17.13
C VAL A 212 -10.40 12.47 -16.73
N ILE A 213 -9.54 13.18 -17.44
CA ILE A 213 -9.23 14.58 -17.18
C ILE A 213 -9.62 15.41 -18.40
N TRP A 214 -10.56 16.34 -18.21
CA TRP A 214 -10.92 17.30 -19.24
C TRP A 214 -10.08 18.57 -19.09
N ILE A 215 -9.42 18.99 -20.16
CA ILE A 215 -8.61 20.21 -20.19
C ILE A 215 -8.94 20.98 -21.46
N THR A 216 -9.21 22.27 -21.32
CA THR A 216 -9.38 23.19 -22.45
C THR A 216 -8.11 23.99 -22.63
N VAL A 217 -7.48 23.88 -23.80
CA VAL A 217 -6.28 24.65 -24.16
C VAL A 217 -6.68 25.76 -25.12
N SER A 218 -6.30 27.00 -24.83
CA SER A 218 -6.53 28.14 -25.70
C SER A 218 -5.30 28.42 -26.56
N ASN A 219 -5.48 28.73 -27.84
CA ASN A 219 -4.37 29.10 -28.73
C ASN A 219 -4.04 30.61 -28.65
N LYS A 220 -4.03 31.19 -27.45
CA LYS A 220 -3.63 32.59 -27.29
C LYS A 220 -2.10 32.67 -27.43
N THR A 221 -1.67 33.34 -28.48
CA THR A 221 -0.30 33.34 -29.05
C THR A 221 0.80 33.93 -28.17
N GLN A 222 0.49 34.46 -26.97
CA GLN A 222 1.47 35.23 -26.19
C GLN A 222 2.16 34.46 -25.07
N GLU A 223 1.68 33.28 -24.66
CA GLU A 223 2.26 32.58 -23.49
C GLU A 223 2.18 31.04 -23.58
N THR A 224 2.78 30.46 -24.62
CA THR A 224 2.76 29.00 -24.84
C THR A 224 3.39 28.21 -23.67
N GLU A 225 4.41 28.77 -23.02
CA GLU A 225 5.07 28.13 -21.87
C GLU A 225 4.20 28.19 -20.58
N PHE A 226 3.49 29.30 -20.36
CA PHE A 226 2.57 29.44 -19.22
C PHE A 226 1.40 28.47 -19.33
N GLU A 227 0.82 28.33 -20.52
CA GLU A 227 -0.28 27.41 -20.77
C GLU A 227 0.16 25.94 -20.60
N LEU A 228 1.38 25.57 -21.01
CA LEU A 228 1.88 24.21 -20.77
C LEU A 228 2.03 23.91 -19.26
N LYS A 229 2.64 24.83 -18.50
CA LYS A 229 2.77 24.69 -17.04
C LYS A 229 1.41 24.57 -16.36
N LYS A 230 0.44 25.37 -16.80
CA LYS A 230 -0.95 25.31 -16.32
C LYS A 230 -1.62 23.97 -16.62
N VAL A 231 -1.48 23.44 -17.83
CA VAL A 231 -1.99 22.11 -18.19
C VAL A 231 -1.35 21.02 -17.32
N GLN A 232 -0.02 21.06 -17.16
CA GLN A 232 0.70 20.11 -16.31
C GLN A 232 0.24 20.17 -14.85
N GLN A 233 0.03 21.37 -14.31
CA GLN A 233 -0.48 21.57 -12.96
C GLN A 233 -1.90 21.00 -12.80
N LEU A 234 -2.80 21.27 -13.75
CA LEU A 234 -4.16 20.72 -13.75
C LEU A 234 -4.18 19.18 -13.79
N ILE A 235 -3.27 18.58 -14.56
CA ILE A 235 -3.10 17.13 -14.58
C ILE A 235 -2.58 16.64 -13.23
N ALA A 236 -1.52 17.26 -12.70
CA ALA A 236 -0.91 16.86 -11.43
C ALA A 236 -1.91 16.95 -10.26
N ASP A 237 -2.69 18.02 -10.19
CA ASP A 237 -3.69 18.22 -9.13
C ASP A 237 -4.82 17.18 -9.20
N ARG A 238 -5.14 16.68 -10.40
CA ARG A 238 -6.13 15.61 -10.60
C ARG A 238 -5.56 14.22 -10.30
N LEU A 239 -4.26 14.01 -10.47
CA LEU A 239 -3.59 12.73 -10.18
C LEU A 239 -3.19 12.55 -8.71
N LYS A 240 -3.11 13.64 -7.94
CA LYS A 240 -2.74 13.64 -6.51
C LYS A 240 -3.89 13.32 -5.55
N ARG A 241 -5.13 13.26 -6.04
CA ARG A 241 -6.33 12.98 -5.24
C ARG A 241 -6.70 11.51 -5.30
#